data_AF-A0A494YR23-F1
#
_entry.id   AF-A0A494YR23-F1
#
_cell.length_a   1.000
_cell.length_b   1.000
_cell.length_c   1.000
_cell.angle_alpha   90.00
_cell.angle_beta   90.00
_cell.angle_gamma   90.00
#
_symmetry.space_group_name_H-M   'P 1'
#
loop_
_entity.id
_entity.type
_entity.pdbx_description
1 polymer ?
#
loop_
_entity_poly.entity_id
_entity_poly.type
_entity_poly.pdbx_seq_one_letter_code
_entity_poly.pdbx_strand_id
1 'polypeptide(L)'
;MSRKNNTYSNDFKLQVVLSYLNSEDSYVTTAKKFNLRSKTQVERWVQKYKEVGSIEAFNRLPSSGSGAKGVKNPLKGKRVHFNSVEEERDYYKAQVEYLKKQYPNL
;
A
#
# COMPACT_ATOMS: atom_id res chain seq x y z
N MET A 1 9.83 26.78 6.18
CA MET A 1 9.00 26.48 4.99
C MET A 1 8.44 25.07 5.10
N SER A 2 7.11 24.90 5.08
CA SER A 2 6.47 23.56 5.18
C SER A 2 6.69 22.74 3.90
N ARG A 3 7.12 21.48 4.03
CA ARG A 3 7.27 20.56 2.89
C ARG A 3 5.87 20.05 2.50
N LYS A 4 5.27 20.66 1.48
CA LYS A 4 4.05 20.13 0.84
C LYS A 4 4.39 18.85 0.08
N ASN A 5 3.63 17.79 0.33
CA ASN A 5 3.72 16.53 -0.40
C ASN A 5 2.83 16.62 -1.65
N ASN A 6 3.45 16.56 -2.84
CA ASN A 6 2.70 16.48 -4.09
C ASN A 6 2.20 15.05 -4.31
N THR A 7 0.90 14.94 -4.61
CA THR A 7 0.29 13.67 -5.03
C THR A 7 0.39 13.57 -6.54
N TYR A 8 0.95 12.47 -7.03
CA TYR A 8 1.08 12.18 -8.45
C TYR A 8 0.15 11.02 -8.80
N SER A 9 -0.54 11.12 -9.94
CA SER A 9 -1.36 10.04 -10.50
C SER A 9 -0.48 8.84 -10.88
N ASN A 10 -1.07 7.65 -10.99
CA ASN A 10 -0.31 6.45 -11.33
C ASN A 10 0.18 6.48 -12.78
N ASP A 11 -0.63 7.00 -13.71
CA ASP A 11 -0.25 7.17 -15.11
C ASP A 11 0.97 8.09 -15.26
N PHE A 12 1.00 9.18 -14.50
CA PHE A 12 2.15 10.08 -14.50
C PHE A 12 3.42 9.38 -13.99
N LYS A 13 3.33 8.62 -12.91
CA LYS A 13 4.48 7.85 -12.39
C LYS A 13 4.96 6.82 -13.41
N LEU A 14 4.04 6.16 -14.11
CA LEU A 14 4.36 5.20 -15.15
C LEU A 14 5.10 5.89 -16.31
N GLN A 15 4.60 7.03 -16.79
CA GLN A 15 5.24 7.80 -17.84
C GLN A 15 6.68 8.21 -17.47
N VAL A 16 6.90 8.65 -16.23
CA VAL A 16 8.23 9.00 -15.72
C VAL A 16 9.16 7.80 -15.75
N VAL A 17 8.70 6.63 -15.29
CA VAL A 17 9.51 5.41 -15.25
C VAL A 17 9.81 4.89 -16.65
N LEU A 18 8.82 4.86 -17.55
CA LEU A 18 9.03 4.44 -18.94
C LEU A 18 10.00 5.39 -19.66
N SER A 19 9.89 6.70 -19.44
CA SER A 19 10.86 7.65 -19.96
C SER A 19 12.27 7.37 -19.47
N TYR A 20 12.45 7.02 -18.19
CA TYR A 20 13.77 6.66 -17.65
C TYR A 20 14.31 5.33 -18.20
N LEU A 21 13.45 4.34 -18.44
CA LEU A 21 13.86 3.05 -18.97
C LEU A 21 14.23 3.10 -20.47
N ASN A 22 13.58 4.00 -21.21
CA ASN A 22 13.82 4.18 -22.64
C ASN A 22 14.95 5.18 -22.95
N SER A 23 15.44 5.92 -21.95
CA SER A 23 16.53 6.88 -22.15
C SER A 23 17.76 6.51 -21.33
N GLU A 24 18.94 6.94 -21.79
CA GLU A 24 20.20 6.86 -21.04
C GLU A 24 20.32 7.97 -19.97
N ASP A 25 19.19 8.55 -19.57
CA ASP A 25 19.17 9.62 -18.58
C ASP A 25 19.46 9.12 -17.17
N SER A 26 20.19 9.93 -16.41
CA SER A 26 20.27 9.76 -14.95
C SER A 26 18.94 10.06 -14.25
N TYR A 27 18.75 9.53 -13.03
CA TYR A 27 17.61 9.89 -12.18
C TYR A 27 17.44 11.40 -11.95
N VAL A 28 18.55 12.16 -11.95
CA VAL A 28 18.53 13.62 -11.77
C VAL A 28 17.98 14.31 -13.00
N THR A 29 18.42 13.90 -14.19
CA THR A 29 17.97 14.49 -15.46
C THR A 29 16.50 14.17 -15.70
N THR A 30 16.05 12.93 -15.44
CA THR A 30 14.62 12.59 -15.49
C THR A 30 13.81 13.40 -14.49
N ALA A 31 14.27 13.54 -13.24
CA ALA A 31 13.56 14.35 -12.24
C ALA A 31 13.41 15.82 -12.69
N LYS A 32 14.45 16.41 -13.28
CA LYS A 32 14.38 17.77 -13.84
C LYS A 32 13.41 17.87 -15.02
N LYS A 33 13.42 16.92 -15.95
CA LYS A 33 12.51 16.88 -17.11
C LYS A 33 11.04 16.89 -16.69
N PHE A 34 10.70 16.13 -15.64
CA PHE A 34 9.33 16.03 -15.12
C PHE A 34 9.03 16.97 -13.95
N ASN A 35 9.90 17.95 -13.68
CA ASN A 35 9.79 18.92 -12.58
C ASN A 35 9.50 18.27 -11.22
N LEU A 36 10.17 17.15 -10.95
CA LEU A 36 10.10 16.42 -9.70
C LEU A 36 11.03 17.04 -8.67
N ARG A 37 10.54 17.10 -7.43
CA ARG A 37 11.27 17.73 -6.33
C ARG A 37 12.52 16.95 -5.91
N SER A 38 12.58 15.65 -6.17
CA SER A 38 13.70 14.80 -5.77
C SER A 38 13.93 13.64 -6.74
N LYS A 39 15.20 13.36 -7.03
CA LYS A 39 15.63 12.15 -7.78
C LYS A 39 15.21 10.86 -7.08
N THR A 40 15.16 10.86 -5.75
CA THR A 40 14.81 9.68 -4.94
C THR A 40 13.37 9.23 -5.21
N GLN A 41 12.52 10.15 -5.67
CA GLN A 41 11.15 9.82 -6.03
C GLN A 41 11.09 8.99 -7.32
N VAL A 42 11.90 9.36 -8.31
CA VAL A 42 12.07 8.58 -9.56
C VAL A 42 12.66 7.21 -9.24
N GLU A 43 13.74 7.16 -8.45
CA GLU A 43 14.41 5.93 -8.04
C GLU A 43 13.44 4.93 -7.40
N ARG A 44 12.63 5.38 -6.43
CA ARG A 44 11.60 4.54 -5.78
C ARG A 44 10.53 4.04 -6.75
N TRP A 45 10.13 4.86 -7.72
CA TRP A 45 9.14 4.45 -8.72
C TRP A 45 9.72 3.42 -9.69
N VAL A 46 10.95 3.63 -10.14
CA VAL A 46 11.67 2.68 -11.02
C VAL A 46 11.88 1.36 -10.30
N GLN A 47 12.30 1.37 -9.04
CA GLN A 47 12.48 0.15 -8.25
C GLN A 47 11.16 -0.65 -8.14
N LYS A 48 10.06 0.00 -7.74
CA LYS A 48 8.76 -0.65 -7.65
C LYS A 48 8.29 -1.22 -8.98
N TYR A 49 8.52 -0.49 -10.07
CA TYR A 49 8.18 -0.95 -11.40
C TYR A 49 9.04 -2.15 -11.83
N LYS A 50 10.32 -2.20 -11.46
CA LYS A 50 11.18 -3.37 -11.72
C LYS A 50 10.73 -4.61 -10.93
N GLU A 51 10.18 -4.43 -9.73
CA GLU A 51 9.67 -5.52 -8.90
C GLU A 51 8.35 -6.11 -9.42
N VAL A 52 7.41 -5.25 -9.86
CA VAL A 52 6.05 -5.68 -10.27
C VAL A 52 5.90 -5.81 -11.79
N GLY A 53 6.60 -4.99 -12.57
CA GLY A 53 6.57 -4.97 -14.03
C GLY A 53 5.37 -4.25 -14.65
N SER A 54 4.47 -3.64 -13.86
CA SER A 54 3.24 -3.03 -14.35
C SER A 54 2.85 -1.76 -13.58
N ILE A 55 1.81 -1.05 -14.05
CA ILE A 55 1.25 0.14 -13.38
C ILE A 55 0.77 -0.15 -11.94
N GLU A 56 0.49 -1.42 -11.63
CA GLU A 56 0.08 -1.85 -10.30
C GLU A 56 1.15 -1.59 -9.23
N ALA A 57 2.42 -1.45 -9.64
CA ALA A 57 3.53 -1.00 -8.80
C ALA A 57 3.24 0.30 -8.02
N PHE A 58 2.45 1.20 -8.60
CA PHE A 58 2.14 2.51 -8.03
C PHE A 58 0.84 2.54 -7.25
N ASN A 59 0.04 1.48 -7.34
CA ASN A 59 -1.10 1.33 -6.47
C ASN A 59 -0.59 1.43 -5.04
N ARG A 60 -1.24 2.27 -4.24
CA ARG A 60 -0.99 2.25 -2.80
C ARG A 60 -1.42 0.87 -2.35
N LEU A 61 -0.43 -0.01 -2.12
CA LEU A 61 -0.65 -1.24 -1.39
C LEU A 61 -1.47 -0.84 -0.15
N PRO A 62 -2.59 -1.51 0.15
CA PRO A 62 -3.28 -1.29 1.41
C PRO A 62 -2.20 -1.27 2.48
N SER A 63 -2.09 -0.14 3.20
CA SER A 63 -1.07 0.04 4.23
C SER A 63 -0.96 -1.28 4.99
N SER A 64 0.19 -1.93 4.91
CA SER A 64 0.49 -3.16 5.68
C SER A 64 0.70 -2.80 7.16
N GLY A 65 -0.15 -1.90 7.67
CA GLY A 65 -0.51 -1.67 9.06
C GLY A 65 -2.03 -1.73 9.22
N SER A 66 -2.75 -2.26 8.24
CA SER A 66 -4.20 -2.39 8.25
C SER A 66 -4.59 -3.51 7.31
N GLY A 67 -4.56 -4.75 7.81
CA GLY A 67 -4.85 -5.99 7.07
C GLY A 67 -6.00 -5.89 6.07
N ALA A 68 -5.82 -6.57 4.94
CA ALA A 68 -6.79 -6.88 3.88
C ALA A 68 -7.88 -5.81 3.66
N LYS A 69 -7.71 -4.98 2.63
CA LYS A 69 -8.82 -4.17 2.11
C LYS A 69 -9.95 -5.10 1.71
N GLY A 70 -11.10 -4.97 2.39
CA GLY A 70 -12.34 -5.68 2.08
C GLY A 70 -12.97 -6.36 3.29
N VAL A 71 -12.17 -6.86 4.23
CA VAL A 71 -12.69 -7.47 5.46
C VAL A 71 -12.77 -6.41 6.54
N LYS A 72 -13.97 -5.86 6.74
CA LYS A 72 -14.28 -5.01 7.89
C LYS A 72 -14.27 -5.86 9.17
N ASN A 73 -13.09 -6.26 9.64
CA ASN A 73 -13.00 -6.96 10.92
C ASN A 73 -13.52 -6.02 12.02
N PRO A 74 -14.66 -6.32 12.68
CA PRO A 74 -15.32 -5.39 13.63
C PRO A 74 -14.45 -5.06 14.86
N LEU A 75 -13.35 -5.79 15.01
CA LEU A 75 -12.46 -5.80 16.17
C LEU A 75 -11.09 -5.14 15.85
N LYS A 76 -10.92 -4.58 14.65
CA LYS A 76 -9.67 -3.95 14.21
C LYS A 76 -9.38 -2.68 15.03
N GLY A 77 -8.31 -2.71 15.82
CA GLY A 77 -7.79 -1.55 16.54
C GLY A 77 -8.15 -1.46 18.04
N LYS A 78 -8.96 -2.39 18.57
CA LYS A 78 -9.17 -2.49 20.03
C LYS A 78 -8.26 -3.59 20.59
N ARG A 79 -7.32 -3.22 21.47
CA ARG A 79 -6.62 -4.20 22.31
C ARG A 79 -7.62 -4.68 23.35
N VAL A 80 -8.07 -5.92 23.23
CA VAL A 80 -8.99 -6.53 24.20
C VAL A 80 -8.15 -7.25 25.25
N HIS A 81 -8.38 -6.92 26.53
CA HIS A 81 -7.88 -7.68 27.66
C HIS A 81 -9.06 -8.44 28.26
N PHE A 82 -8.97 -9.77 28.31
CA PHE A 82 -9.99 -10.63 28.89
C PHE A 82 -9.71 -10.79 30.39
N ASN A 83 -10.76 -10.74 31.21
CA ASN A 83 -10.62 -10.95 32.65
C ASN A 83 -10.83 -12.42 33.03
N SER A 84 -11.36 -13.23 32.12
CA SER A 84 -11.57 -14.67 32.29
C SER A 84 -11.35 -15.45 30.99
N VAL A 85 -11.02 -16.74 31.11
CA VAL A 85 -10.77 -17.66 29.98
C VAL A 85 -12.06 -17.93 29.19
N GLU A 86 -13.21 -17.92 29.86
CA GLU A 86 -14.52 -18.09 29.24
C GLU A 86 -14.85 -16.92 28.30
N GLU A 87 -14.53 -15.69 28.71
CA GLU A 87 -14.72 -14.49 27.88
C GLU A 87 -13.84 -14.52 26.63
N GLU A 88 -12.60 -15.00 26.75
CA GLU A 88 -11.68 -15.20 25.65
C GLU A 88 -12.21 -16.26 24.66
N ARG A 89 -12.72 -17.38 25.16
CA ARG A 89 -13.31 -18.45 24.33
C ARG A 89 -14.53 -17.95 23.56
N ASP A 90 -15.43 -17.22 24.23
CA ASP A 90 -16.63 -16.68 23.59
C ASP A 90 -16.29 -15.62 22.55
N TYR A 91 -15.27 -14.80 22.82
CA TYR A 91 -14.72 -13.85 21.87
C TYR A 91 -14.16 -14.54 20.62
N TYR A 92 -13.32 -15.57 20.79
CA TYR A 92 -12.77 -16.31 19.65
C TYR A 92 -13.85 -17.05 18.86
N LYS A 93 -14.86 -17.58 19.54
CA LYS A 93 -16.01 -18.23 18.89
C LYS A 93 -16.78 -17.26 18.01
N ALA A 94 -17.07 -16.05 18.52
CA ALA A 94 -17.71 -15.00 17.74
C ALA A 94 -16.84 -14.55 16.54
N GLN A 95 -15.50 -14.52 16.70
CA GLN A 95 -14.59 -14.21 15.60
C GLN A 95 -14.64 -15.27 14.49
N VAL A 96 -14.60 -16.56 14.86
CA VAL A 96 -14.68 -17.68 13.90
C VAL A 96 -16.03 -17.70 13.20
N GLU A 97 -17.12 -17.48 13.95
CA GLU A 97 -18.47 -17.44 13.38
C GLU A 97 -18.63 -16.28 12.38
N TYR A 98 -18.13 -15.10 12.72
CA TYR A 98 -18.10 -13.96 11.80
C TYR A 98 -17.36 -14.30 10.50
N LEU A 99 -16.20 -14.96 10.59
CA LEU A 99 -15.40 -15.36 9.42
C LEU A 99 -16.13 -16.41 8.57
N LYS A 100 -16.71 -17.44 9.17
CA LYS A 100 -17.51 -18.46 8.47
C LYS A 100 -18.71 -17.87 7.74
N LYS A 101 -19.36 -16.85 8.32
CA LYS A 101 -20.49 -16.15 7.69
C LYS A 101 -20.08 -15.33 6.47
N GLN A 102 -18.86 -14.80 6.44
CA GLN A 102 -18.33 -14.06 5.29
C GLN A 102 -17.74 -14.98 4.22
N TYR A 103 -17.26 -16.16 4.61
CA TYR A 103 -16.64 -17.15 3.73
C TYR A 103 -17.31 -18.51 3.92
N PRO A 104 -18.47 -18.75 3.27
CA PRO A 104 -19.23 -19.98 3.45
C PRO A 104 -18.53 -21.23 2.86
N ASN A 105 -17.45 -21.03 2.09
CA ASN A 105 -16.66 -22.09 1.45
C ASN A 105 -15.34 -22.38 2.19
N LEU A 106 -15.20 -21.93 3.45
CA LEU A 106 -14.05 -22.18 4.32
C LEU A 106 -14.40 -23.23 5.38
#